data_AF-A0A932XZS0-F1
#
_entry.id   AF-A0A932XZS0-F1
#
_cell.length_a   1.000
_cell.length_b   1.000
_cell.length_c   1.000
_cell.angle_alpha   90.00
_cell.angle_beta   90.00
_cell.angle_gamma   90.00
#
_symmetry.space_group_name_H-M   'P 1'
#
loop_
_entity.id
_entity.type
_entity.pdbx_description
1 polymer ?
#
loop_
_entity_poly.entity_id
_entity_poly.type
_entity_poly.pdbx_seq_one_letter_code
_entity_poly.pdbx_strand_id
1 'polypeptide(L)'
;MFHSAAVRLTIWYTAIIMALSISTSFALYQVSNDYLEQNTDRQAGYFGGLLGPQSADEFASLRQKLLDENRDQLKGKLVIFNVLVLIGGGVASYGLARRTLRPIEETLESQVRFTADASHELRTPLTAIQTENEVALRNSKLSKDEAVAILKSNLEEAAKLKALSEGLLSLAHSNGDDELAEKVSAKDIVASAKERVSKAAKLKEISISPVQKTADVTLKGNQQKLVDLLVILLDNAVKYSPAG
;
A
#
# COMPACT_ATOMS: atom_id res chain seq x y z
N MET A 1 9.77 10.20 7.06
CA MET A 1 9.54 10.76 5.71
C MET A 1 8.05 10.85 5.37
N PHE A 2 7.26 9.81 5.63
CA PHE A 2 5.83 9.78 5.29
C PHE A 2 4.94 10.70 6.14
N HIS A 3 5.28 10.93 7.41
CA HIS A 3 4.56 11.90 8.24
C HIS A 3 4.63 13.33 7.66
N SER A 4 5.80 13.76 7.19
CA SER A 4 5.95 15.09 6.57
C SER A 4 5.33 15.16 5.17
N ALA A 5 5.18 14.03 4.46
CA ALA A 5 4.42 13.96 3.22
C ALA A 5 2.91 14.05 3.47
N ALA A 6 2.39 13.35 4.47
CA ALA A 6 0.98 13.40 4.88
C ALA A 6 0.56 14.82 5.29
N VAL A 7 1.38 15.50 6.09
CA VAL A 7 1.13 16.89 6.49
C VAL A 7 1.14 17.83 5.28
N ARG A 8 2.11 17.70 4.37
CA ARG A 8 2.17 18.52 3.14
C ARG A 8 0.95 18.32 2.25
N LEU A 9 0.53 17.08 2.02
CA LEU A 9 -0.69 16.77 1.25
C LEU A 9 -1.95 17.32 1.94
N THR A 10 -2.03 17.18 3.27
CA THR A 10 -3.14 17.73 4.05
C THR A 10 -3.25 19.24 3.87
N ILE A 11 -2.12 19.96 3.93
CA ILE A 11 -2.08 21.42 3.73
C ILE A 11 -2.57 21.78 2.33
N TRP A 12 -2.06 21.11 1.29
CA TRP A 12 -2.49 21.38 -0.10
C TRP A 12 -3.97 21.08 -0.33
N TYR A 13 -4.48 19.93 0.13
CA TYR A 13 -5.89 19.59 -0.03
C TYR A 13 -6.81 20.53 0.75
N THR A 14 -6.44 20.88 1.99
CA THR A 14 -7.18 21.85 2.78
C THR A 14 -7.17 23.22 2.12
N ALA A 15 -6.04 23.66 1.56
CA ALA A 15 -5.94 24.93 0.85
C ALA A 15 -6.82 24.97 -0.41
N ILE A 16 -6.84 23.88 -1.20
CA ILE A 16 -7.71 23.77 -2.39
C ILE A 16 -9.19 23.81 -1.98
N ILE A 17 -9.58 23.04 -0.96
CA ILE A 17 -10.96 23.02 -0.44
C ILE A 17 -11.36 24.42 0.06
N MET A 18 -10.46 25.11 0.78
CA MET A 18 -10.72 26.46 1.27
C MET A 18 -10.82 27.49 0.14
N ALA A 19 -9.96 27.42 -0.87
CA ALA A 19 -10.05 28.30 -2.03
C ALA A 19 -11.39 28.14 -2.76
N LEU A 20 -11.82 26.89 -2.96
CA LEU A 20 -13.12 26.59 -3.56
C LEU A 20 -14.28 27.07 -2.68
N SER A 21 -14.21 26.83 -1.37
CA SER A 21 -15.23 27.22 -0.39
C SER A 21 -15.39 28.75 -0.33
N ILE A 22 -14.27 29.48 -0.26
CA ILE A 22 -14.26 30.95 -0.22
C ILE A 22 -14.78 31.52 -1.54
N SER A 23 -14.35 30.96 -2.68
CA SER A 23 -14.84 31.38 -4.00
C SER A 23 -16.35 31.17 -4.14
N THR A 24 -16.85 30.00 -3.72
CA THR A 24 -18.29 29.69 -3.72
C THR A 24 -19.05 30.61 -2.77
N SER A 25 -18.51 30.85 -1.57
CA SER A 25 -19.11 31.75 -0.58
C SER A 25 -19.20 33.18 -1.09
N PHE A 26 -18.18 33.65 -1.79
CA PHE A 26 -18.16 34.98 -2.42
C PHE A 26 -19.21 35.08 -3.54
N ALA A 27 -19.31 34.07 -4.39
CA ALA A 27 -20.33 34.02 -5.44
C ALA A 27 -21.75 34.02 -4.84
N LEU A 28 -22.00 33.21 -3.81
CA LEU A 28 -23.29 33.17 -3.10
C LEU A 28 -23.61 34.51 -2.42
N TYR A 29 -22.61 35.16 -1.82
CA TYR A 29 -22.79 36.49 -1.24
C TYR A 29 -23.22 37.51 -2.29
N GLN A 30 -22.57 37.54 -3.46
CA GLN A 30 -22.95 38.44 -4.55
C GLN A 30 -24.38 38.18 -5.05
N VAL A 31 -24.70 36.92 -5.39
CA VAL A 31 -26.04 36.56 -5.88
C VAL A 31 -27.13 36.89 -4.85
N SER A 32 -26.87 36.59 -3.57
CA SER A 32 -27.83 36.89 -2.51
C SER A 32 -27.97 38.39 -2.25
N ASN A 33 -26.88 39.15 -2.38
CA ASN A 33 -26.89 40.60 -2.22
C ASN A 33 -27.70 41.27 -3.33
N ASP A 34 -27.44 40.90 -4.58
CA ASP A 34 -28.13 41.44 -5.76
C ASP A 34 -29.63 41.11 -5.71
N TYR A 35 -29.99 39.91 -5.25
CA TYR A 35 -31.38 39.51 -5.05
C TYR A 35 -32.10 40.36 -3.98
N LEU A 36 -31.42 40.67 -2.87
CA LEU A 36 -31.96 41.50 -1.79
C LEU A 36 -32.16 42.96 -2.24
N GLU A 37 -31.20 43.54 -2.95
CA GLU A 37 -31.30 44.90 -3.51
C GLU A 37 -32.41 44.98 -4.58
N GLN A 38 -32.43 44.07 -5.54
CA GLN A 38 -33.42 44.10 -6.63
C GLN A 38 -34.86 43.94 -6.12
N ASN A 39 -35.10 43.07 -5.13
CA ASN A 39 -36.42 42.94 -4.51
C ASN A 39 -36.81 44.20 -3.73
N THR A 40 -35.84 44.85 -3.10
CA THR A 40 -36.06 46.09 -2.36
C THR A 40 -36.45 47.23 -3.28
N ASP A 41 -35.75 47.41 -4.39
CA ASP A 41 -36.03 48.48 -5.37
C ASP A 41 -37.42 48.34 -6.00
N ARG A 42 -37.81 47.10 -6.33
CA ARG A 42 -39.16 46.79 -6.86
C ARG A 42 -40.26 47.14 -5.86
N GLN A 43 -40.06 46.82 -4.58
CA GLN A 43 -41.03 47.16 -3.55
C GLN A 43 -41.00 48.66 -3.19
N ALA A 44 -39.87 49.35 -3.33
CA ALA A 44 -39.76 50.79 -3.09
C ALA A 44 -40.60 51.57 -4.11
N GLY A 45 -40.50 51.23 -5.39
CA GLY A 45 -41.31 51.86 -6.43
C GLY A 45 -42.82 51.63 -6.26
N TYR A 46 -43.22 50.44 -5.79
CA TYR A 46 -44.63 50.11 -5.59
C TYR A 46 -45.27 50.86 -4.41
N PHE A 47 -44.61 50.85 -3.24
CA PHE A 47 -45.16 51.48 -2.02
C PHE A 47 -44.89 52.98 -1.96
N GLY A 48 -43.80 53.47 -2.56
CA GLY A 48 -43.47 54.90 -2.60
C GLY A 48 -44.48 55.74 -3.38
N GLY A 49 -45.18 55.15 -4.36
CA GLY A 49 -46.30 55.81 -5.05
C GLY A 49 -47.63 55.76 -4.30
N LEU A 50 -47.75 54.91 -3.27
CA LEU A 50 -48.98 54.69 -2.50
C LEU A 50 -48.98 55.45 -1.16
N LEU A 51 -47.79 55.72 -0.60
CA LEU A 51 -47.59 56.33 0.71
C LEU A 51 -47.31 57.84 0.59
N GLY A 52 -47.69 58.63 1.61
CA GLY A 52 -47.29 60.03 1.71
C GLY A 52 -45.77 60.18 1.97
N PRO A 53 -45.16 61.34 1.67
CA PRO A 53 -43.70 61.51 1.67
C PRO A 53 -43.02 61.17 3.01
N GLN A 54 -43.62 61.56 4.14
CA GLN A 54 -43.09 61.20 5.47
C GLN A 54 -43.12 59.68 5.72
N SER A 55 -44.22 59.02 5.35
CA SER A 55 -44.38 57.58 5.51
C SER A 55 -43.50 56.79 4.54
N ALA A 56 -43.18 57.35 3.37
CA ALA A 56 -42.27 56.78 2.40
C ALA A 56 -40.81 56.80 2.91
N ASP A 57 -40.37 57.92 3.51
CA ASP A 57 -39.03 58.04 4.10
C ASP A 57 -38.85 57.12 5.30
N GLU A 58 -39.84 57.04 6.20
CA GLU A 58 -39.81 56.14 7.36
C GLU A 58 -39.72 54.67 6.92
N PHE A 59 -40.51 54.28 5.91
CA PHE A 59 -40.49 52.95 5.33
C PHE A 59 -39.17 52.63 4.61
N ALA A 60 -38.58 53.60 3.91
CA ALA A 60 -37.27 53.44 3.28
C ALA A 60 -36.17 53.19 4.35
N SER A 61 -36.18 53.96 5.44
CA SER A 61 -35.20 53.82 6.53
C SER A 61 -35.30 52.46 7.26
N LEU A 62 -36.52 51.98 7.54
CA LEU A 62 -36.75 50.68 8.17
C LEU A 62 -36.29 49.53 7.27
N ARG A 63 -36.52 49.64 5.95
CA ARG A 63 -36.09 48.63 5.00
C ARG A 63 -34.58 48.60 4.83
N GLN A 64 -33.94 49.76 4.77
CA GLN A 64 -32.48 49.87 4.73
C GLN A 64 -31.86 49.16 5.95
N LYS A 65 -32.44 49.40 7.13
CA LYS A 65 -32.04 48.70 8.36
C LYS A 65 -32.22 47.17 8.25
N LEU A 66 -33.34 46.70 7.73
CA LEU A 66 -33.57 45.26 7.51
C LEU A 66 -32.58 44.66 6.50
N LEU A 67 -32.22 45.39 5.43
CA LEU A 67 -31.22 44.95 4.46
C LEU A 67 -29.84 44.80 5.09
N ASP A 68 -29.43 45.79 5.89
CA ASP A 68 -28.15 45.76 6.59
C ASP A 68 -28.11 44.61 7.61
N GLU A 69 -29.20 44.40 8.37
CA GLU A 69 -29.34 43.26 9.28
C GLU A 69 -29.23 41.91 8.53
N ASN A 70 -29.90 41.75 7.39
CA ASN A 70 -29.83 40.53 6.59
C ASN A 70 -28.43 40.29 6.00
N ARG A 71 -27.77 41.35 5.52
CA ARG A 71 -26.39 41.30 5.01
C ARG A 71 -25.42 40.84 6.09
N ASP A 72 -25.52 41.39 7.30
CA ASP A 72 -24.65 41.02 8.40
C ASP A 72 -24.89 39.58 8.87
N GLN A 73 -26.15 39.14 8.90
CA GLN A 73 -26.46 37.73 9.16
C GLN A 73 -25.90 36.80 8.08
N LEU A 74 -26.01 37.16 6.79
CA LEU A 74 -25.46 36.38 5.68
C LEU A 74 -23.94 36.26 5.79
N LYS A 75 -23.23 37.37 6.03
CA LYS A 75 -21.78 37.37 6.26
C LYS A 75 -21.40 36.45 7.42
N GLY A 76 -22.09 36.57 8.55
CA GLY A 76 -21.86 35.73 9.73
C GLY A 76 -22.02 34.24 9.43
N LYS A 77 -23.11 33.85 8.73
CA LYS A 77 -23.37 32.46 8.32
C LYS A 77 -22.29 31.93 7.39
N LEU A 78 -21.84 32.72 6.42
CA LEU A 78 -20.75 32.33 5.50
C LEU A 78 -19.41 32.17 6.21
N VAL A 79 -19.09 33.03 7.19
CA VAL A 79 -17.88 32.88 8.01
C VAL A 79 -17.93 31.58 8.80
N ILE A 80 -19.03 31.31 9.50
CA ILE A 80 -19.21 30.07 10.26
C ILE A 80 -19.09 28.85 9.35
N PHE A 81 -19.73 28.89 8.16
CA PHE A 81 -19.63 27.82 7.18
C PHE A 81 -18.18 27.56 6.75
N ASN A 82 -17.40 28.60 6.41
CA ASN A 82 -16.00 28.43 6.02
C ASN A 82 -15.13 27.90 7.16
N VAL A 83 -15.40 28.28 8.42
CA VAL A 83 -14.69 27.72 9.58
C VAL A 83 -15.00 26.22 9.74
N LEU A 84 -16.26 25.82 9.58
CA LEU A 84 -16.64 24.41 9.62
C LEU A 84 -15.98 23.61 8.49
N VAL A 85 -15.94 24.17 7.27
CA VAL A 85 -15.24 23.56 6.13
C VAL A 85 -13.74 23.46 6.38
N LEU A 86 -13.11 24.46 7.00
CA LEU A 86 -11.68 24.41 7.34
C LEU A 86 -11.37 23.27 8.30
N ILE A 87 -12.14 23.15 9.39
CA ILE A 87 -11.92 22.12 10.41
C ILE A 87 -12.25 20.74 9.84
N GLY A 88 -13.45 20.57 9.28
CA GLY A 88 -13.91 19.30 8.73
C GLY A 88 -13.07 18.84 7.54
N GLY A 89 -12.78 19.75 6.62
CA GLY A 89 -11.93 19.53 5.46
C GLY A 89 -10.49 19.21 5.86
N GLY A 90 -9.94 19.85 6.88
CA GLY A 90 -8.61 19.54 7.42
C GLY A 90 -8.52 18.14 8.03
N VAL A 91 -9.50 17.76 8.87
CA VAL A 91 -9.57 16.42 9.46
C VAL A 91 -9.74 15.34 8.38
N ALA A 92 -10.65 15.55 7.43
CA ALA A 92 -10.88 14.64 6.32
C ALA A 92 -9.63 14.50 5.44
N SER A 93 -9.00 15.63 5.08
CA SER A 93 -7.78 15.65 4.26
C SER A 93 -6.64 14.89 4.94
N TYR A 94 -6.47 15.06 6.26
CA TYR A 94 -5.47 14.33 7.03
C TYR A 94 -5.75 12.82 7.06
N GLY A 95 -7.01 12.43 7.31
CA GLY A 95 -7.43 11.04 7.30
C GLY A 95 -7.18 10.35 5.95
N LEU A 96 -7.55 11.01 4.85
CA LEU A 96 -7.32 10.50 3.50
C LEU A 96 -5.83 10.41 3.18
N ALA A 97 -5.06 11.47 3.43
CA ALA A 97 -3.62 11.49 3.16
C ALA A 97 -2.88 10.39 3.92
N ARG A 98 -3.26 10.12 5.17
CA ARG A 98 -2.66 9.03 5.94
C ARG A 98 -3.07 7.65 5.42
N ARG A 99 -4.35 7.48 5.03
CA ARG A 99 -4.85 6.20 4.48
C ARG A 99 -4.20 5.85 3.15
N THR A 100 -3.93 6.82 2.29
CA THR A 100 -3.29 6.60 0.98
C THR A 100 -1.79 6.35 1.09
N LEU A 101 -1.09 7.01 2.03
CA LEU A 101 0.35 6.84 2.21
C LEU A 101 0.73 5.59 3.00
N ARG A 102 -0.12 5.12 3.92
CA ARG A 102 0.17 3.94 4.76
C ARG A 102 0.56 2.68 3.96
N PRO A 103 -0.20 2.22 2.95
CA PRO A 103 0.18 1.02 2.20
C PRO A 103 1.50 1.19 1.43
N ILE A 104 1.79 2.42 0.98
CA ILE A 104 3.05 2.77 0.30
C ILE A 104 4.22 2.68 1.29
N GLU A 105 4.06 3.22 2.49
CA GLU A 105 5.04 3.13 3.58
C GLU A 105 5.31 1.67 3.96
N GLU A 106 4.27 0.88 4.20
CA GLU A 106 4.38 -0.55 4.55
C GLU A 106 5.10 -1.36 3.45
N THR A 107 4.78 -1.09 2.18
CA THR A 107 5.42 -1.77 1.04
C THR A 107 6.89 -1.37 0.89
N LEU A 108 7.21 -0.07 1.04
CA LEU A 108 8.58 0.41 0.96
C LEU A 108 9.44 -0.13 2.12
N GLU A 109 8.93 -0.14 3.34
CA GLU A 109 9.62 -0.75 4.48
C GLU A 109 9.86 -2.24 4.27
N SER A 110 8.86 -2.96 3.74
CA SER A 110 9.00 -4.37 3.39
C SER A 110 10.06 -4.58 2.30
N GLN A 111 10.09 -3.73 1.28
CA GLN A 111 11.06 -3.82 0.19
C GLN A 111 12.49 -3.54 0.67
N VAL A 112 12.69 -2.54 1.53
CA VAL A 112 13.99 -2.22 2.12
C VAL A 112 14.48 -3.39 2.97
N ARG A 113 13.62 -3.93 3.83
CA ARG A 113 13.94 -5.09 4.68
C ARG A 113 14.30 -6.31 3.83
N PHE A 114 13.46 -6.64 2.85
CA PHE A 114 13.69 -7.74 1.91
C PHE A 114 15.03 -7.60 1.16
N THR A 115 15.34 -6.40 0.67
CA THR A 115 16.60 -6.15 -0.04
C THR A 115 17.82 -6.30 0.88
N ALA A 116 17.70 -5.83 2.13
CA ALA A 116 18.74 -6.00 3.14
C ALA A 116 18.97 -7.47 3.48
N ASP A 117 17.90 -8.22 3.75
CA ASP A 117 17.96 -9.64 4.08
C ASP A 117 18.53 -10.45 2.92
N ALA A 118 18.05 -10.22 1.68
CA ALA A 118 18.59 -10.86 0.49
C ALA A 118 20.09 -10.57 0.30
N SER A 119 20.53 -9.33 0.54
CA SER A 119 21.94 -8.96 0.45
C SER A 119 22.80 -9.67 1.48
N HIS A 120 22.30 -9.87 2.70
CA HIS A 120 22.98 -10.62 3.75
C HIS A 120 23.08 -12.10 3.40
N GLU A 121 21.98 -12.72 2.99
CA GLU A 121 21.93 -14.14 2.61
C GLU A 121 22.78 -14.45 1.37
N LEU A 122 22.93 -13.51 0.43
CA LEU A 122 23.84 -13.65 -0.71
C LEU A 122 25.33 -13.48 -0.32
N ARG A 123 25.63 -12.62 0.67
CA ARG A 123 27.01 -12.31 1.05
C ARG A 123 27.72 -13.49 1.69
N THR A 124 27.02 -14.26 2.51
CA THR A 124 27.60 -15.41 3.24
C THR A 124 28.21 -16.47 2.30
N PRO A 125 27.46 -17.08 1.37
CA PRO A 125 28.00 -18.08 0.44
C PRO A 125 29.10 -17.49 -0.46
N LEU A 126 28.94 -16.23 -0.90
CA LEU A 126 29.95 -15.54 -1.71
C LEU A 126 31.27 -15.35 -0.96
N THR A 127 31.19 -14.97 0.32
CA THR A 127 32.37 -14.79 1.19
C THR A 127 33.07 -16.10 1.47
N ALA A 128 32.31 -17.19 1.66
CA ALA A 128 32.85 -18.54 1.81
C ALA A 128 33.66 -18.95 0.57
N ILE A 129 33.06 -18.85 -0.62
CA ILE A 129 33.73 -19.14 -1.90
C ILE A 129 35.00 -18.30 -2.05
N GLN A 130 34.93 -17.01 -1.75
CA GLN A 130 36.08 -16.13 -1.87
C GLN A 130 37.21 -16.54 -0.92
N THR A 131 36.88 -16.80 0.35
CA THR A 131 37.86 -17.19 1.38
C THR A 131 38.53 -18.52 1.04
N GLU A 132 37.76 -19.53 0.64
CA GLU A 132 38.30 -20.84 0.24
C GLU A 132 39.26 -20.72 -0.94
N ASN A 133 38.91 -19.90 -1.94
CA ASN A 133 39.77 -19.65 -3.09
C ASN A 133 41.04 -18.87 -2.72
N GLU A 134 40.94 -17.86 -1.85
CA GLU A 134 42.11 -17.11 -1.36
C GLU A 134 43.08 -18.00 -0.58
N VAL A 135 42.56 -18.91 0.24
CA VAL A 135 43.36 -19.91 0.96
C VAL A 135 44.01 -20.89 -0.02
N ALA A 136 43.27 -21.39 -1.00
CA ALA A 136 43.78 -22.29 -2.03
C ALA A 136 44.93 -21.67 -2.83
N LEU A 137 44.77 -20.41 -3.26
CA LEU A 137 45.78 -19.67 -4.02
C LEU A 137 47.07 -19.41 -3.23
N ARG A 138 47.00 -19.32 -1.90
CA ARG A 138 48.17 -19.15 -1.03
C ARG A 138 48.91 -20.46 -0.75
N ASN A 139 48.28 -21.61 -0.97
CA ASN A 139 48.89 -22.92 -0.70
C ASN A 139 49.62 -23.47 -1.94
N SER A 140 50.93 -23.26 -2.01
CA SER A 140 51.79 -23.72 -3.11
C SER A 140 51.97 -25.25 -3.20
N LYS A 141 51.46 -26.01 -2.23
CA LYS A 141 51.52 -27.48 -2.18
C LYS A 141 50.14 -28.13 -2.08
N LEU A 142 49.09 -27.44 -2.51
CA LEU A 142 47.72 -27.95 -2.50
C LEU A 142 47.65 -29.29 -3.24
N SER A 143 47.22 -30.34 -2.55
CA SER A 143 47.04 -31.67 -3.15
C SER A 143 45.81 -31.71 -4.07
N LYS A 144 45.76 -32.71 -4.94
CA LYS A 144 44.61 -32.94 -5.81
C LYS A 144 43.32 -33.17 -5.00
N ASP A 145 43.41 -33.92 -3.91
CA ASP A 145 42.24 -34.26 -3.10
C ASP A 145 41.69 -33.04 -2.34
N GLU A 146 42.57 -32.17 -1.82
CA GLU A 146 42.17 -30.88 -1.23
C GLU A 146 41.53 -29.95 -2.27
N ALA A 147 42.10 -29.87 -3.48
CA ALA A 147 41.52 -29.08 -4.56
C ALA A 147 40.11 -29.57 -4.95
N VAL A 148 39.91 -30.88 -5.02
CA VAL A 148 38.59 -31.48 -5.29
C VAL A 148 37.60 -31.17 -4.16
N ALA A 149 38.03 -31.20 -2.90
CA ALA A 149 37.18 -30.85 -1.75
C ALA A 149 36.72 -29.38 -1.81
N ILE A 150 37.63 -28.46 -2.10
CA ILE A 150 37.32 -27.03 -2.28
C ILE A 150 36.34 -26.81 -3.44
N LEU A 151 36.56 -27.47 -4.58
CA LEU A 151 35.65 -27.37 -5.72
C LEU A 151 34.24 -27.90 -5.40
N LYS A 152 34.14 -28.96 -4.58
CA LYS A 152 32.84 -29.46 -4.11
C LYS A 152 32.14 -28.45 -3.20
N SER A 153 32.86 -27.88 -2.24
CA SER A 153 32.34 -26.83 -1.35
C SER A 153 31.84 -25.61 -2.14
N ASN A 154 32.66 -25.11 -3.07
CA ASN A 154 32.29 -24.01 -3.96
C ASN A 154 31.05 -24.32 -4.81
N LEU A 155 30.90 -25.55 -5.30
CA LEU A 155 29.71 -25.97 -6.06
C LEU A 155 28.45 -25.99 -5.18
N GLU A 156 28.56 -26.39 -3.92
CA GLU A 156 27.46 -26.34 -2.95
C GLU A 156 27.03 -24.89 -2.68
N GLU A 157 27.97 -23.98 -2.45
CA GLU A 157 27.66 -22.57 -2.24
C GLU A 157 27.09 -21.88 -3.49
N ALA A 158 27.60 -22.22 -4.69
CA ALA A 158 27.04 -21.74 -5.95
C ALA A 158 25.61 -22.24 -6.17
N ALA A 159 25.30 -23.49 -5.78
CA ALA A 159 23.94 -24.02 -5.83
C ALA A 159 22.99 -23.28 -4.86
N LYS A 160 23.45 -22.92 -3.66
CA LYS A 160 22.68 -22.09 -2.71
C LYS A 160 22.40 -20.70 -3.28
N LEU A 161 23.42 -20.03 -3.85
CA LEU A 161 23.26 -18.74 -4.52
C LEU A 161 22.23 -18.80 -5.66
N LYS A 162 22.28 -19.86 -6.47
CA LYS A 162 21.30 -20.08 -7.55
C LYS A 162 19.88 -20.22 -7.01
N ALA A 163 19.68 -21.07 -6.00
CA ALA A 163 18.37 -21.28 -5.38
C ALA A 163 17.81 -19.98 -4.76
N LEU A 164 18.65 -19.19 -4.08
CA LEU A 164 18.26 -17.89 -3.53
C LEU A 164 17.85 -16.94 -4.65
N SER A 165 18.65 -16.81 -5.71
CA SER A 165 18.34 -15.96 -6.88
C SER A 165 17.02 -16.35 -7.56
N GLU A 166 16.78 -17.64 -7.78
CA GLU A 166 15.52 -18.16 -8.33
C GLU A 166 14.33 -17.84 -7.42
N GLY A 167 14.50 -17.96 -6.09
CA GLY A 167 13.49 -17.56 -5.10
C GLY A 167 13.17 -16.06 -5.14
N LEU A 168 14.19 -15.20 -5.21
CA LEU A 168 14.01 -13.75 -5.34
C LEU A 168 13.28 -13.39 -6.64
N LEU A 169 13.63 -14.05 -7.76
CA LEU A 169 12.97 -13.85 -9.05
C LEU A 169 11.50 -14.28 -9.01
N SER A 170 11.20 -15.42 -8.38
CA SER A 170 9.83 -15.90 -8.19
C SER A 170 8.98 -14.92 -7.38
N LEU A 171 9.52 -14.39 -6.28
CA LEU A 171 8.84 -13.37 -5.47
C LEU A 171 8.57 -12.09 -6.27
N ALA A 172 9.53 -11.63 -7.07
CA ALA A 172 9.36 -10.45 -7.91
C ALA A 172 8.23 -10.61 -8.96
N HIS A 173 8.03 -11.82 -9.51
CA HIS A 173 6.98 -12.11 -10.48
C HIS A 173 5.61 -12.44 -9.84
N SER A 174 5.58 -12.81 -8.57
CA SER A 174 4.36 -13.27 -7.88
C SER A 174 3.29 -12.18 -7.64
N ASN A 175 3.62 -10.90 -7.78
CA ASN A 175 2.70 -9.77 -7.51
C ASN A 175 1.70 -9.46 -8.65
N GLY A 176 1.73 -10.20 -9.76
CA GLY A 176 0.88 -9.94 -10.94
C GLY A 176 0.06 -11.13 -11.45
N ASP A 177 0.47 -12.36 -11.17
CA ASP A 177 -0.13 -13.56 -11.78
C ASP A 177 -1.18 -14.20 -10.85
N ASP A 178 -2.37 -13.58 -10.84
CA ASP A 178 -3.65 -14.20 -10.47
C ASP A 178 -4.16 -15.15 -11.59
N GLU A 179 -3.24 -15.69 -12.40
CA GLU A 179 -3.56 -16.49 -13.58
C GLU A 179 -4.05 -17.89 -13.18
N LEU A 180 -5.35 -18.07 -13.45
CA LEU A 180 -6.08 -19.34 -13.61
C LEU A 180 -6.02 -20.27 -12.40
N ALA A 181 -6.75 -19.88 -11.35
CA ALA A 181 -7.10 -20.79 -10.27
C ALA A 181 -8.07 -21.88 -10.79
N GLU A 182 -7.50 -23.00 -11.23
CA GLU A 182 -8.22 -24.18 -11.72
C GLU A 182 -8.54 -25.17 -10.60
N LYS A 183 -9.49 -26.07 -10.85
CA LYS A 183 -9.77 -27.19 -9.95
C LYS A 183 -8.65 -28.24 -10.07
N VAL A 184 -7.85 -28.39 -9.03
CA VAL A 184 -6.68 -29.28 -9.00
C VAL A 184 -6.80 -30.32 -7.89
N SER A 185 -6.33 -31.54 -8.15
CA SER A 185 -6.36 -32.64 -7.18
C SER A 185 -5.25 -32.50 -6.14
N ALA A 186 -5.61 -32.48 -4.85
CA ALA A 186 -4.63 -32.46 -3.77
C ALA A 186 -3.73 -33.70 -3.76
N LYS A 187 -4.25 -34.84 -4.23
CA LYS A 187 -3.50 -36.10 -4.32
C LYS A 187 -2.34 -36.00 -5.30
N ASP A 188 -2.58 -35.38 -6.46
CA ASP A 188 -1.57 -35.22 -7.51
C ASP A 188 -0.48 -34.25 -7.07
N ILE A 189 -0.87 -33.15 -6.40
CA ILE A 189 0.06 -32.19 -5.81
C ILE A 189 1.00 -32.88 -4.81
N VAL A 190 0.44 -33.67 -3.88
CA VAL A 190 1.22 -34.41 -2.87
C VAL A 190 2.15 -35.44 -3.52
N ALA A 191 1.68 -36.17 -4.53
CA ALA A 191 2.47 -37.16 -5.23
C ALA A 191 3.68 -36.52 -5.94
N SER A 192 3.45 -35.45 -6.71
CA SER A 192 4.51 -34.73 -7.42
C SER A 192 5.52 -34.09 -6.46
N ALA A 193 5.06 -33.50 -5.36
CA ALA A 193 5.97 -32.91 -4.37
C ALA A 193 6.84 -33.97 -3.68
N LYS A 194 6.25 -35.10 -3.29
CA LYS A 194 6.98 -36.25 -2.71
C LYS A 194 8.06 -36.80 -3.64
N GLU A 195 7.74 -36.92 -4.92
CA GLU A 195 8.69 -37.41 -5.92
C GLU A 195 9.93 -36.50 -5.99
N ARG A 196 9.73 -35.18 -6.03
CA ARG A 196 10.81 -34.18 -6.10
C ARG A 196 11.74 -34.21 -4.89
N VAL A 197 11.23 -34.44 -3.68
CA VAL A 197 12.06 -34.51 -2.45
C VAL A 197 12.57 -35.92 -2.13
N SER A 198 12.14 -36.94 -2.88
CA SER A 198 12.38 -38.35 -2.55
C SER A 198 13.86 -38.72 -2.42
N LYS A 199 14.73 -38.15 -3.27
CA LYS A 199 16.17 -38.41 -3.23
C LYS A 199 16.81 -37.86 -1.96
N ALA A 200 16.46 -36.64 -1.57
CA ALA A 200 16.96 -36.01 -0.34
C ALA A 200 16.44 -36.73 0.91
N ALA A 201 15.16 -37.10 0.92
CA ALA A 201 14.55 -37.85 2.01
C ALA A 201 15.24 -39.22 2.20
N LYS A 202 15.47 -39.97 1.10
CA LYS A 202 16.17 -41.27 1.14
C LYS A 202 17.60 -41.17 1.67
N LEU A 203 18.34 -40.11 1.30
CA LEU A 203 19.71 -39.89 1.78
C LEU A 203 19.78 -39.68 3.30
N LYS A 204 18.72 -39.14 3.91
CA LYS A 204 18.57 -38.96 5.36
C LYS A 204 17.72 -40.04 6.04
N GLU A 205 17.31 -41.06 5.29
CA GLU A 205 16.41 -42.14 5.73
C GLU A 205 15.01 -41.69 6.19
N ILE A 206 14.60 -40.45 5.90
CA ILE A 206 13.34 -39.87 6.35
C ILE A 206 12.16 -40.45 5.55
N SER A 207 11.16 -40.97 6.27
CA SER A 207 9.91 -41.48 5.70
C SER A 207 8.83 -40.39 5.63
N ILE A 208 8.27 -40.16 4.43
CA ILE A 208 7.18 -39.19 4.22
C ILE A 208 5.88 -39.95 4.00
N SER A 209 5.05 -40.03 5.04
CA SER A 209 3.78 -40.77 5.02
C SER A 209 2.57 -39.85 5.27
N PRO A 210 1.45 -40.05 4.57
CA PRO A 210 0.23 -39.29 4.84
C PRO A 210 -0.39 -39.75 6.17
N VAL A 211 -0.81 -38.81 7.01
CA VAL A 211 -1.40 -39.09 8.35
C VAL A 211 -2.77 -39.76 8.24
N GLN A 212 -3.52 -39.43 7.19
CA GLN A 212 -4.78 -40.09 6.82
C GLN A 212 -4.76 -40.35 5.31
N LYS A 213 -5.61 -41.27 4.82
CA LYS A 213 -5.83 -41.37 3.36
C LYS A 213 -6.20 -39.99 2.85
N THR A 214 -5.44 -39.47 1.89
CA THR A 214 -5.80 -38.26 1.16
C THR A 214 -7.18 -38.50 0.56
N ALA A 215 -8.21 -37.88 1.14
CA ALA A 215 -9.52 -37.83 0.53
C ALA A 215 -9.40 -37.15 -0.86
N ASP A 216 -10.34 -37.41 -1.76
CA ASP A 216 -10.44 -36.69 -3.04
C ASP A 216 -10.82 -35.23 -2.78
N VAL A 217 -9.83 -34.45 -2.34
CA VAL A 217 -9.95 -33.02 -2.09
C VAL A 217 -9.50 -32.30 -3.35
N THR A 218 -10.42 -31.53 -3.91
CA THR A 218 -10.12 -30.60 -5.00
C THR A 218 -9.85 -29.22 -4.42
N LEU A 219 -8.73 -28.64 -4.82
CA LEU A 219 -8.34 -27.26 -4.47
C LEU A 219 -8.58 -26.35 -5.67
N LYS A 220 -8.74 -25.06 -5.43
CA LYS A 220 -8.77 -24.05 -6.49
C LYS A 220 -7.41 -23.33 -6.49
N GLY A 221 -6.64 -23.45 -7.56
CA GLY A 221 -5.33 -22.81 -7.65
C GLY A 221 -4.48 -23.32 -8.82
N ASN A 222 -3.32 -22.71 -8.99
CA ASN A 222 -2.34 -23.15 -9.97
C ASN A 222 -1.61 -24.41 -9.45
N GLN A 223 -1.72 -25.52 -10.19
CA GLN A 223 -1.14 -26.81 -9.79
C GLN A 223 0.36 -26.71 -9.53
N GLN A 224 1.10 -26.05 -10.43
CA GLN A 224 2.56 -25.94 -10.32
C GLN A 224 2.97 -25.13 -9.08
N LYS A 225 2.33 -23.97 -8.83
CA LYS A 225 2.60 -23.15 -7.63
C LYS A 225 2.33 -23.92 -6.33
N LEU A 226 1.27 -24.73 -6.30
CA LEU A 226 0.93 -25.56 -5.13
C LEU A 226 1.93 -26.71 -4.91
N VAL A 227 2.41 -27.33 -6.00
CA VAL A 227 3.50 -28.31 -5.93
C VAL A 227 4.77 -27.66 -5.41
N ASP A 228 5.17 -26.51 -5.95
CA ASP A 228 6.38 -25.80 -5.55
C ASP A 228 6.32 -25.38 -4.07
N LEU A 229 5.17 -24.88 -3.60
CA LEU A 229 4.93 -24.57 -2.18
C LEU A 229 5.10 -25.81 -1.30
N LEU A 230 4.51 -26.94 -1.69
CA LEU A 230 4.62 -28.17 -0.90
C LEU A 230 6.05 -28.73 -0.92
N VAL A 231 6.78 -28.58 -2.03
CA VAL A 231 8.20 -28.93 -2.11
C VAL A 231 9.03 -28.10 -1.15
N ILE A 232 8.78 -26.79 -1.04
CA ILE A 232 9.49 -25.91 -0.08
C ILE A 232 9.28 -26.41 1.35
N LEU A 233 8.04 -26.74 1.73
CA LEU A 233 7.73 -27.25 3.07
C LEU A 233 8.38 -28.60 3.34
N LEU A 234 8.32 -29.53 2.39
CA LEU A 234 8.89 -30.87 2.53
C LEU A 234 10.43 -30.83 2.51
N ASP A 235 11.05 -30.01 1.68
CA ASP A 235 12.50 -29.82 1.64
C ASP A 235 13.01 -29.25 2.97
N ASN A 236 12.31 -28.26 3.55
CA ASN A 236 12.59 -27.78 4.89
C ASN A 236 12.45 -28.88 5.94
N ALA A 237 11.37 -29.68 5.90
CA ALA A 237 11.18 -30.79 6.83
C ALA A 237 12.33 -31.80 6.75
N VAL A 238 12.77 -32.17 5.54
CA VAL A 238 13.91 -33.09 5.34
C VAL A 238 15.23 -32.47 5.81
N LYS A 239 15.48 -31.20 5.51
CA LYS A 239 16.71 -30.49 5.92
C LYS A 239 16.85 -30.37 7.42
N TYR A 240 15.78 -30.06 8.15
CA TYR A 240 15.83 -29.79 9.58
C TYR A 240 15.45 -30.97 10.48
N SER A 241 14.98 -32.09 9.93
CA SER A 241 14.78 -33.31 10.72
C SER A 241 16.09 -34.08 10.91
N PRO A 242 16.28 -34.74 12.08
CA PRO A 242 17.37 -35.70 12.26
C PRO A 242 17.22 -36.88 11.29
N ALA A 243 18.32 -37.60 11.05
CA ALA A 243 18.26 -38.83 10.26
C ALA A 243 17.52 -39.93 11.04
N GLY A 244 16.74 -40.76 10.33
CA GLY A 244 15.90 -41.83 10.90
C GLY A 244 14.41 -41.60 10.67
#